data_AF-X1ILZ1-F1
#
_entry.id   AF-X1ILZ1-F1
#
_cell.length_a   1.000
_cell.length_b   1.000
_cell.length_c   1.000
_cell.angle_alpha   90.00
_cell.angle_beta   90.00
_cell.angle_gamma   90.00
#
_symmetry.space_group_name_H-M   'P 1'
#
loop_
_entity.id
_entity.type
_entity.pdbx_description
1 polymer ?
#
loop_
_entity_poly.entity_id
_entity_poly.type
_entity_poly.pdbx_seq_one_letter_code
_entity_poly.pdbx_strand_id
1 'polypeptide(L)'
;MMTREGGSVSHILAADTHDNLLLFTVRGRVYCLKCYEIPGDSSRTARGIALVNLLPLDLKDKVTALLAVADFPSNEFLLMATKAGGIKKTSLSKFASIRRSGLIAMGLKNNDELVAARVVTDLDDVILVSQNGRAIKFKVKNLRTASRSSGGVRGIRLTDDCLVGMGTIFPDAYLLTVAERGFGKLTSVG
;
A
#
# COMPACT_ATOMS: atom_id res chain seq x y z
N MET A 1 -23.48 13.16 17.11
CA MET A 1 -22.58 12.92 15.96
C MET A 1 -22.56 14.20 15.13
N MET A 2 -21.54 15.04 15.32
CA MET A 2 -21.39 16.29 14.57
C MET A 2 -20.14 16.20 13.72
N THR A 3 -20.34 15.95 12.43
CA THR A 3 -19.35 16.16 11.39
C THR A 3 -19.93 17.20 10.43
N ARG A 4 -19.40 18.42 10.47
CA ARG A 4 -19.40 19.28 9.29
C ARG A 4 -17.94 19.41 8.85
N GLU A 5 -17.72 19.02 7.60
CA GLU A 5 -16.46 18.73 6.90
C GLU A 5 -15.74 17.40 7.25
N GLY A 6 -16.46 16.28 7.04
CA GLY A 6 -16.05 15.26 6.07
C GLY A 6 -14.76 14.44 6.27
N GLY A 7 -14.25 14.24 7.48
CA GLY A 7 -13.17 13.26 7.70
C GLY A 7 -13.65 11.82 7.47
N SER A 8 -13.29 11.21 6.35
CA SER A 8 -13.49 9.77 6.12
C SER A 8 -12.30 8.98 6.67
N VAL A 9 -12.57 7.74 7.11
CA VAL A 9 -11.51 6.82 7.54
C VAL A 9 -10.85 6.24 6.30
N SER A 10 -9.58 6.61 6.04
CA SER A 10 -8.84 6.15 4.86
C SER A 10 -8.24 4.75 5.02
N HIS A 11 -7.82 4.38 6.24
CA HIS A 11 -7.17 3.11 6.53
C HIS A 11 -7.69 2.55 7.86
N ILE A 12 -7.93 1.24 7.89
CA ILE A 12 -8.26 0.46 9.09
C ILE A 12 -7.35 -0.76 9.10
N LEU A 13 -6.76 -1.07 10.24
CA LEU A 13 -5.96 -2.28 10.45
C LEU A 13 -6.13 -2.79 11.88
N ALA A 14 -5.84 -4.07 12.08
CA ALA A 14 -5.65 -4.67 13.39
C ALA A 14 -4.17 -5.00 13.57
N ALA A 15 -3.62 -4.72 14.75
CA ALA A 15 -2.21 -4.94 15.11
C ALA A 15 -2.08 -5.10 16.62
N ASP A 16 -0.98 -5.74 17.05
CA ASP A 16 -0.53 -5.68 18.44
C ASP A 16 0.20 -4.36 18.73
N THR A 17 0.19 -3.95 19.99
CA THR A 17 0.95 -2.82 20.53
C THR A 17 2.43 -2.80 20.13
N HIS A 18 3.08 -3.96 20.00
CA HIS A 18 4.50 -4.08 19.67
C HIS A 18 4.78 -4.22 18.16
N ASP A 19 3.73 -4.31 17.33
CA ASP A 19 3.87 -4.40 15.88
C ASP A 19 4.46 -3.12 15.30
N ASN A 20 5.14 -3.29 14.16
CA ASN A 20 5.66 -2.20 13.37
C ASN A 20 4.60 -1.76 12.36
N LEU A 21 4.26 -0.48 12.38
CA LEU A 21 3.36 0.14 11.42
C LEU A 21 4.18 0.80 10.32
N LEU A 22 4.06 0.29 9.11
CA LEU A 22 4.72 0.78 7.91
C LEU A 22 3.78 1.69 7.12
N LEU A 23 4.14 2.96 6.97
CA LEU A 23 3.39 3.97 6.21
C LEU A 23 4.09 4.26 4.90
N PHE A 24 3.42 3.95 3.80
CA PHE A 24 3.91 4.19 2.46
C PHE A 24 3.29 5.46 1.90
N THR A 25 4.10 6.26 1.23
CA THR A 25 3.66 7.55 0.68
C THR A 25 3.59 7.53 -0.84
N VAL A 26 2.87 8.50 -1.42
CA VAL A 26 2.74 8.70 -2.88
C VAL A 26 4.11 8.78 -3.54
N ARG A 27 5.11 9.39 -2.89
CA ARG A 27 6.48 9.51 -3.43
C ARG A 27 7.33 8.24 -3.28
N GLY A 28 6.75 7.13 -2.84
CA GLY A 28 7.46 5.85 -2.71
C GLY A 28 8.38 5.77 -1.49
N ARG A 29 8.15 6.62 -0.48
CA ARG A 29 8.84 6.53 0.82
C ARG A 29 8.09 5.59 1.74
N VAL A 30 8.80 5.03 2.71
CA VAL A 30 8.21 4.31 3.85
C VAL A 30 8.74 4.86 5.15
N TYR A 31 7.85 4.97 6.12
CA TYR A 31 8.13 5.33 7.50
C TYR A 31 7.68 4.19 8.41
N CYS A 32 8.30 4.09 9.58
CA CYS A 32 7.97 3.06 10.56
C CYS A 32 7.73 3.73 11.92
N LEU A 33 6.68 3.30 12.59
CA LEU A 33 6.46 3.54 14.02
C LEU A 33 6.06 2.23 14.69
N LYS A 34 6.27 2.11 15.99
CA LYS A 34 5.64 1.07 16.79
C LYS A 34 4.19 1.44 17.09
N CYS A 35 3.31 0.45 17.16
CA CYS A 35 1.88 0.71 17.38
C CYS A 35 1.65 1.46 18.71
N TYR A 36 2.40 1.14 19.77
CA TYR A 36 2.32 1.85 21.06
C TYR A 36 2.75 3.33 21.00
N GLU A 37 3.46 3.77 19.95
CA GLU A 37 3.83 5.19 19.78
C GLU A 37 2.64 6.03 19.32
N ILE A 38 1.58 5.38 18.81
CA ILE A 38 0.29 6.04 18.63
C ILE A 38 -0.31 6.25 20.02
N PRO A 39 -0.63 7.49 20.42
CA PRO A 39 -1.21 7.76 21.73
C PRO A 39 -2.46 6.91 21.94
N GLY A 40 -2.37 6.01 22.92
CA GLY A 40 -3.45 5.14 23.34
C GLY A 40 -4.43 5.91 24.21
N ASP A 41 -5.14 6.87 23.64
CA ASP A 41 -6.47 7.22 24.12
C ASP A 41 -7.13 8.20 23.16
N SER A 42 -8.44 8.07 23.08
CA SER A 42 -9.44 9.00 22.57
C SER A 42 -10.49 8.16 21.86
N SER A 43 -11.68 8.07 22.47
CA SER A 43 -12.91 7.44 21.98
C SER A 43 -12.96 7.28 20.45
N ARG A 44 -13.62 6.24 19.92
CA ARG A 44 -13.87 6.08 18.46
C ARG A 44 -14.38 7.36 17.76
N THR A 45 -14.98 8.28 18.51
CA THR A 45 -15.48 9.58 18.04
C THR A 45 -14.46 10.72 18.06
N ALA A 46 -13.28 10.52 18.63
CA ALA A 46 -12.24 11.53 18.73
C ALA A 46 -11.46 11.66 17.43
N ARG A 47 -10.84 12.83 17.25
CA ARG A 47 -10.10 13.15 16.03
C ARG A 47 -8.74 12.46 15.93
N GLY A 48 -8.23 11.92 17.05
CA GLY A 48 -6.86 11.44 17.15
C GLY A 48 -5.84 12.58 17.01
N ILE A 49 -4.62 12.24 16.61
CA ILE A 49 -3.52 13.19 16.39
C ILE A 49 -3.09 13.22 14.92
N ALA A 50 -2.51 14.34 14.48
CA ALA A 50 -2.01 14.46 13.13
C ALA A 50 -0.75 13.60 12.91
N LEU A 51 -0.68 12.84 11.81
CA LEU A 51 0.47 11.97 11.49
C LEU A 51 1.81 12.74 11.40
N VAL A 52 1.78 13.99 10.95
CA VAL A 52 2.98 14.86 10.88
C VAL A 52 3.60 15.17 12.25
N ASN A 53 2.84 14.98 13.34
CA ASN A 53 3.36 15.14 14.70
C ASN A 53 4.10 13.88 15.18
N LEU A 54 3.79 12.71 14.61
CA LEU A 54 4.45 11.45 14.92
C LEU A 54 5.70 11.23 14.06
N LEU A 55 5.56 11.54 12.77
CA LEU A 55 6.54 11.23 11.74
C LEU A 55 6.90 12.48 10.94
N PRO A 56 8.16 12.62 10.50
CA PRO A 56 8.61 13.72 9.65
C PRO A 56 8.12 13.52 8.20
N LEU A 57 6.81 13.56 8.02
CA LEU A 57 6.13 13.49 6.74
C LEU A 57 6.07 14.88 6.12
N ASP A 58 6.26 14.94 4.81
CA ASP A 58 5.94 16.13 4.03
C ASP A 58 4.40 16.23 3.92
N LEU A 59 3.81 17.37 4.28
CA LEU A 59 2.35 17.60 4.20
C LEU A 59 1.78 17.38 2.79
N LYS A 60 2.62 17.49 1.76
CA LYS A 60 2.23 17.22 0.36
C LYS A 60 2.32 15.74 -0.01
N ASP A 61 3.03 14.93 0.77
CA ASP A 61 3.26 13.50 0.51
C ASP A 61 2.26 12.64 1.28
N LYS A 62 1.14 12.35 0.61
CA LYS A 62 0.03 11.59 1.21
C LYS A 62 0.41 10.13 1.45
N VAL A 63 -0.16 9.54 2.50
CA VAL A 63 -0.06 8.09 2.77
C VAL A 63 -0.98 7.34 1.81
N THR A 64 -0.47 6.28 1.19
CA THR A 64 -1.19 5.43 0.21
C THR A 64 -1.42 4.03 0.73
N ALA A 65 -0.57 3.55 1.64
CA ALA A 65 -0.76 2.27 2.30
C ALA A 65 -0.26 2.33 3.75
N LEU A 66 -0.93 1.57 4.60
CA LEU A 66 -0.59 1.37 6.01
C LEU A 66 -0.60 -0.15 6.25
N LEU A 67 0.52 -0.70 6.69
CA LEU A 67 0.69 -2.14 6.94
C LEU A 67 1.19 -2.35 8.37
N ALA A 68 0.67 -3.36 9.06
CA ALA A 68 1.19 -3.81 10.34
C ALA A 68 2.02 -5.09 10.13
N VAL A 69 3.21 -5.13 10.71
CA VAL A 69 4.10 -6.30 10.67
C VAL A 69 4.71 -6.54 12.05
N ALA A 70 4.50 -7.75 12.58
CA ALA A 70 5.09 -8.17 13.85
C ALA A 70 6.61 -8.31 13.74
N ASP A 71 7.07 -8.95 12.65
CA ASP A 71 8.47 -9.18 12.34
C ASP A 71 8.74 -9.01 10.83
N PHE A 72 10.00 -9.15 10.41
CA PHE A 72 10.46 -8.95 9.04
C PHE A 72 11.12 -10.23 8.48
N PRO A 73 10.36 -11.32 8.32
CA PRO A 73 10.92 -12.58 7.88
C PRO A 73 11.41 -12.49 6.42
N SER A 74 12.35 -13.38 6.08
CA SER A 74 13.02 -13.36 4.77
C SER A 74 12.19 -14.01 3.65
N ASN A 75 11.22 -14.86 4.00
CA ASN A 75 10.31 -15.56 3.10
C ASN A 75 9.07 -14.74 2.70
N GLU A 76 8.89 -13.55 3.28
CA GLU A 76 7.85 -12.60 2.90
C GLU A 76 8.44 -11.43 2.12
N PHE A 77 7.57 -10.79 1.34
CA PHE A 77 7.92 -9.72 0.45
C PHE A 77 6.97 -8.55 0.59
N LEU A 78 7.51 -7.35 0.46
CA LEU A 78 6.75 -6.16 0.19
C LEU A 78 6.56 -6.04 -1.32
N LEU A 79 5.30 -6.11 -1.76
CA LEU A 79 4.86 -5.84 -3.11
C LEU A 79 4.34 -4.42 -3.20
N MET A 80 4.82 -3.67 -4.19
CA MET A 80 4.45 -2.27 -4.43
C MET A 80 4.05 -2.08 -5.88
N ALA A 81 3.02 -1.28 -6.13
CA ALA A 81 2.56 -0.94 -7.46
C ALA A 81 2.38 0.57 -7.65
N THR A 82 2.67 1.05 -8.86
CA THR A 82 2.65 2.47 -9.20
C THR A 82 1.57 2.82 -10.21
N LYS A 83 1.23 4.10 -10.27
CA LYS A 83 0.20 4.67 -11.14
C LYS A 83 0.49 4.44 -12.62
N ALA A 84 1.77 4.47 -13.02
CA ALA A 84 2.19 4.15 -14.39
C ALA A 84 2.23 2.63 -14.70
N GLY A 85 1.77 1.77 -13.78
CA GLY A 85 1.72 0.32 -13.98
C GLY A 85 3.03 -0.40 -13.66
N GLY A 86 3.95 0.24 -12.95
CA GLY A 86 5.13 -0.39 -12.38
C GLY A 86 4.77 -1.31 -11.22
N ILE A 87 5.50 -2.41 -11.05
CA ILE A 87 5.39 -3.31 -9.91
C ILE A 87 6.77 -3.70 -9.39
N LYS A 88 6.89 -3.88 -8.07
CA LYS A 88 8.14 -4.28 -7.44
C LYS A 88 7.91 -5.22 -6.25
N LYS A 89 8.66 -6.32 -6.24
CA LYS A 89 8.79 -7.24 -5.10
C LYS A 89 10.13 -7.03 -4.40
N THR A 90 10.13 -6.78 -3.09
CA THR A 90 11.33 -6.60 -2.27
C THR A 90 11.20 -7.44 -1.01
N SER A 91 12.24 -8.15 -0.55
CA SER A 91 12.15 -8.93 0.70
C SER A 91 11.79 -8.03 1.89
N LEU A 92 10.86 -8.48 2.73
CA LEU A 92 10.38 -7.74 3.88
C LEU A 92 11.50 -7.49 4.90
N SER A 93 12.42 -8.45 5.06
CA SER A 93 13.66 -8.30 5.85
C SER A 93 14.48 -7.03 5.56
N LYS A 94 14.39 -6.47 4.34
CA LYS A 94 15.08 -5.22 3.97
C LYS A 94 14.50 -3.97 4.66
N PHE A 95 13.36 -4.10 5.33
CA PHE A 95 12.64 -3.05 6.05
C PHE A 95 12.72 -3.21 7.57
N ALA A 96 13.48 -4.19 8.08
CA ALA A 96 13.62 -4.46 9.53
C ALA A 96 14.19 -3.28 10.33
N SER A 97 14.95 -2.40 9.69
CA SER A 97 15.51 -1.20 10.31
C SER A 97 15.22 0.02 9.44
N ILE A 98 14.13 0.71 9.75
CA ILE A 98 13.77 2.00 9.15
C ILE A 98 14.10 3.11 10.15
N ARG A 99 14.91 4.08 9.74
CA ARG A 99 15.20 5.28 10.54
C ARG A 99 13.95 6.14 10.63
N ARG A 100 13.86 6.98 11.66
CA ARG A 100 12.72 7.91 11.87
C ARG A 100 12.46 8.84 10.67
N SER A 101 13.49 9.21 9.92
CA SER A 101 13.38 10.01 8.69
C SER A 101 12.76 9.25 7.51
N GLY A 102 12.45 7.96 7.67
CA GLY A 102 11.97 7.07 6.63
C GLY A 102 13.07 6.67 5.66
N LEU A 103 12.69 5.88 4.65
CA LEU A 103 13.57 5.49 3.55
C LEU A 103 12.83 5.42 2.22
N ILE A 104 13.57 5.36 1.12
CA ILE A 104 12.99 5.11 -0.21
C ILE A 104 12.66 3.62 -0.31
N ALA A 105 11.36 3.31 -0.38
CA ALA A 105 10.84 1.96 -0.57
C ALA A 105 10.79 1.60 -2.06
N MET A 106 10.52 2.59 -2.94
CA MET A 106 10.54 2.45 -4.39
C MET A 106 11.04 3.73 -5.05
N GLY A 107 12.03 3.61 -5.93
CA GLY A 107 12.55 4.75 -6.70
C GLY A 107 11.60 5.10 -7.84
N LEU A 108 10.79 6.14 -7.67
CA LEU A 108 9.83 6.60 -8.68
C LEU A 108 10.51 7.55 -9.68
N LYS A 109 10.08 7.50 -10.94
CA LYS A 109 10.58 8.34 -12.05
C LYS A 109 9.42 9.08 -12.69
N ASN A 110 9.69 10.17 -13.42
CA ASN A 110 8.71 10.83 -14.30
C ASN A 110 7.38 11.21 -13.62
N ASN A 111 7.42 11.66 -12.37
CA ASN A 111 6.23 11.95 -11.55
C ASN A 111 5.28 10.76 -11.36
N ASP A 112 5.79 9.53 -11.48
CA ASP A 112 5.04 8.33 -11.10
C ASP A 112 4.77 8.34 -9.59
N GLU A 113 3.70 7.67 -9.21
CA GLU A 113 3.12 7.70 -7.87
C GLU A 113 2.92 6.27 -7.37
N LEU A 114 3.30 5.99 -6.13
CA LEU A 114 2.97 4.72 -5.49
C LEU A 114 1.47 4.69 -5.22
N VAL A 115 0.78 3.66 -5.70
CA VAL A 115 -0.68 3.49 -5.53
C VAL A 115 -1.00 2.52 -4.41
N ALA A 116 -0.21 1.45 -4.27
CA ALA A 116 -0.48 0.40 -3.29
C ALA A 116 0.79 -0.28 -2.81
N ALA A 117 0.76 -0.78 -1.57
CA ALA A 117 1.73 -1.69 -1.01
C ALA A 117 1.03 -2.81 -0.23
N ARG A 118 1.57 -4.03 -0.29
CA ARG A 118 1.06 -5.22 0.41
C ARG A 118 2.22 -6.12 0.84
N VAL A 119 2.06 -6.79 1.98
CA VAL A 119 2.89 -7.95 2.33
C VAL A 119 2.33 -9.17 1.60
N VAL A 120 3.20 -9.94 0.96
CA VAL A 120 2.87 -11.11 0.16
C VAL A 120 3.93 -12.20 0.33
N THR A 121 3.57 -13.42 -0.05
CA THR A 121 4.46 -14.56 -0.25
C THR A 121 4.58 -14.90 -1.73
N ASP A 122 5.50 -15.79 -2.09
CA ASP A 122 5.59 -16.29 -3.47
C ASP A 122 4.39 -17.15 -3.91
N LEU A 123 3.57 -17.62 -2.96
CA LEU A 123 2.38 -18.41 -3.23
C LEU A 123 1.19 -17.56 -3.69
N ASP A 124 1.21 -16.27 -3.38
CA ASP A 124 0.09 -15.38 -3.66
C ASP A 124 -0.06 -15.08 -5.15
N ASP A 125 -1.31 -14.92 -5.56
CA ASP A 125 -1.68 -14.28 -6.81
C ASP A 125 -2.03 -12.80 -6.54
N VAL A 126 -1.63 -11.92 -7.45
CA VAL A 126 -1.93 -10.49 -7.40
C VAL A 126 -2.75 -10.09 -8.62
N ILE A 127 -3.70 -9.17 -8.41
CA ILE A 127 -4.44 -8.49 -9.46
C ILE A 127 -4.12 -6.99 -9.44
N LEU A 128 -3.86 -6.45 -10.63
CA LEU A 128 -3.72 -5.01 -10.88
C LEU A 128 -4.92 -4.56 -11.70
N VAL A 129 -5.52 -3.41 -11.34
CA VAL A 129 -6.71 -2.87 -12.01
C VAL A 129 -6.47 -1.40 -12.38
N SER A 130 -6.78 -1.06 -13.62
CA SER A 130 -6.65 0.30 -14.17
C SER A 130 -7.96 1.07 -14.17
N GLN A 131 -7.85 2.38 -14.35
CA GLN A 131 -8.99 3.31 -14.41
C GLN A 131 -9.94 2.96 -15.55
N ASN A 132 -9.41 2.59 -16.72
CA ASN A 132 -10.22 2.22 -17.89
C ASN A 132 -10.72 0.76 -17.82
N GLY A 133 -10.71 0.13 -16.64
CA GLY A 133 -11.29 -1.19 -16.41
C GLY A 133 -10.46 -2.37 -16.92
N ARG A 134 -9.17 -2.15 -17.24
CA ARG A 134 -8.26 -3.24 -17.60
C ARG A 134 -7.74 -3.91 -16.33
N ALA A 135 -7.61 -5.22 -16.35
CA ALA A 135 -7.03 -5.97 -15.24
C ALA A 135 -6.00 -6.99 -15.73
N ILE A 136 -5.00 -7.27 -14.90
CA ILE A 136 -4.05 -8.37 -15.10
C ILE A 136 -3.85 -9.11 -13.78
N LYS A 137 -3.89 -10.44 -13.85
CA LYS A 137 -3.64 -11.36 -12.73
C LYS A 137 -2.37 -12.16 -12.99
N PHE A 138 -1.50 -12.29 -11.99
CA PHE A 138 -0.31 -13.15 -12.09
C PHE A 138 0.21 -13.54 -10.71
N LYS A 139 1.04 -14.60 -10.68
CA LYS A 139 1.68 -15.08 -9.45
C LYS A 139 2.84 -14.19 -9.03
N VAL A 140 2.94 -13.91 -7.72
CA VAL A 140 4.03 -13.14 -7.12
C VAL A 140 5.41 -13.78 -7.36
N LYS A 141 5.49 -15.12 -7.40
CA LYS A 141 6.73 -15.85 -7.73
C LYS A 141 7.34 -15.48 -9.08
N ASN A 142 6.54 -15.02 -10.05
CA ASN A 142 7.02 -14.65 -11.38
C ASN A 142 7.78 -13.31 -11.38
N LEU A 143 7.65 -12.52 -10.31
CA LEU A 143 8.44 -11.31 -10.12
C LEU A 143 9.80 -11.66 -9.54
N ARG A 144 10.87 -11.05 -10.07
CA ARG A 144 12.17 -11.10 -9.40
C ARG A 144 12.14 -10.26 -8.12
N THR A 145 12.83 -10.73 -7.07
CA THR A 145 13.09 -9.93 -5.88
C THR A 145 14.13 -8.87 -6.21
N ALA A 146 13.80 -7.60 -5.96
CA ALA A 146 14.64 -6.45 -6.29
C ALA A 146 15.11 -5.71 -5.03
N SER A 147 16.05 -4.78 -5.20
CA SER A 147 16.54 -3.91 -4.12
C SER A 147 15.55 -2.79 -3.79
N ARG A 148 15.65 -2.24 -2.58
CA ARG A 148 14.82 -1.10 -2.13
C ARG A 148 14.92 0.13 -3.03
N SER A 149 16.10 0.49 -3.51
CA SER A 149 16.31 1.68 -4.33
C SER A 149 15.88 1.53 -5.79
N SER A 150 15.61 0.31 -6.26
CA SER A 150 15.19 0.08 -7.65
C SER A 150 13.76 0.57 -7.93
N GLY A 151 13.48 0.88 -9.19
CA GLY A 151 12.17 1.35 -9.67
C GLY A 151 11.19 0.24 -10.08
N GLY A 152 11.53 -1.04 -9.89
CA GLY A 152 10.66 -2.16 -10.26
C GLY A 152 10.72 -2.55 -11.73
N VAL A 153 9.72 -3.31 -12.17
CA VAL A 153 9.48 -3.76 -13.55
C VAL A 153 8.07 -3.40 -13.98
N ARG A 154 7.72 -3.57 -15.25
CA ARG A 154 6.34 -3.34 -15.72
C ARG A 154 5.42 -4.47 -15.21
N GLY A 155 4.38 -4.13 -14.47
CA GLY A 155 3.35 -5.07 -14.01
C GLY A 155 2.13 -5.13 -14.94
N ILE A 156 1.71 -3.97 -15.46
CA ILE A 156 0.64 -3.85 -16.46
C ILE A 156 1.05 -2.81 -17.51
N ARG A 157 0.68 -3.04 -18.78
CA ARG A 157 0.86 -2.03 -19.83
C ARG A 157 -0.37 -1.13 -19.87
N LEU A 158 -0.14 0.16 -19.70
CA LEU A 158 -1.16 1.20 -19.72
C LEU A 158 -0.86 2.17 -20.88
N THR A 159 -1.90 2.55 -21.60
CA THR A 159 -1.86 3.54 -22.68
C THR A 159 -3.02 4.49 -22.42
N ASP A 160 -2.73 5.76 -22.18
CA ASP A 160 -3.72 6.78 -21.78
C ASP A 160 -4.64 6.31 -20.64
N ASP A 161 -4.04 5.61 -19.68
CA ASP A 161 -4.69 4.92 -18.57
C ASP A 161 -3.76 4.95 -17.34
N CYS A 162 -4.31 4.73 -16.16
CA CYS A 162 -3.53 4.67 -14.93
C CYS A 162 -3.98 3.54 -14.02
N LEU A 163 -3.06 3.03 -13.20
CA LEU A 163 -3.39 2.03 -12.18
C LEU A 163 -4.18 2.69 -11.05
N VAL A 164 -5.30 2.09 -10.66
CA VAL A 164 -6.14 2.59 -9.55
C VAL A 164 -6.13 1.65 -8.35
N GLY A 165 -5.72 0.39 -8.51
CA GLY A 165 -5.70 -0.56 -7.41
C GLY A 165 -4.84 -1.80 -7.63
N MET A 166 -4.45 -2.41 -6.51
CA MET A 166 -3.79 -3.71 -6.44
C MET A 166 -4.42 -4.51 -5.30
N GLY A 167 -4.67 -5.80 -5.52
CA GLY A 167 -5.18 -6.72 -4.51
C GLY A 167 -4.47 -8.07 -4.59
N THR A 168 -4.33 -8.74 -3.45
CA THR A 168 -4.01 -10.18 -3.40
C THR A 168 -5.28 -10.99 -3.58
N ILE A 169 -5.15 -12.16 -4.18
CA ILE A 169 -6.27 -13.07 -4.42
C ILE A 169 -6.19 -14.21 -3.42
N PHE A 170 -7.28 -14.38 -2.68
CA PHE A 170 -7.53 -15.52 -1.79
C PHE A 170 -8.65 -16.38 -2.39
N PRO A 171 -8.82 -17.64 -1.93
CA PRO A 171 -9.91 -18.49 -2.42
C PRO A 171 -11.28 -17.82 -2.31
N ASP A 172 -12.11 -17.99 -3.33
CA ASP A 172 -13.47 -17.42 -3.42
C ASP A 172 -13.50 -15.88 -3.42
N ALA A 173 -12.40 -15.22 -3.78
CA ALA A 173 -12.34 -13.78 -3.85
C ALA A 173 -13.20 -13.23 -5.00
N TYR A 174 -13.81 -12.09 -4.74
CA TYR A 174 -14.52 -11.28 -5.73
C TYR A 174 -13.85 -9.92 -5.91
N LEU A 175 -13.80 -9.46 -7.14
CA LEU A 175 -13.44 -8.09 -7.48
C LEU A 175 -14.72 -7.26 -7.62
N LEU A 176 -14.89 -6.31 -6.69
CA LEU A 176 -15.89 -5.25 -6.80
C LEU A 176 -15.29 -4.06 -7.56
N THR A 177 -15.90 -3.68 -8.68
CA THR A 177 -15.51 -2.48 -9.44
C THR A 177 -16.65 -1.47 -9.41
N VAL A 178 -16.34 -0.18 -9.20
CA VAL A 178 -17.31 0.92 -9.22
C VAL A 178 -16.81 2.00 -10.18
N ALA A 179 -17.65 2.39 -11.14
CA ALA A 179 -17.36 3.45 -12.11
C ALA A 179 -17.83 4.83 -11.61
N GLU A 180 -17.35 5.91 -12.25
CA GLU A 180 -17.60 7.30 -11.84
C GLU A 180 -19.09 7.67 -11.71
N ARG A 181 -19.97 7.03 -12.49
CA ARG A 181 -21.43 7.27 -12.50
C ARG A 181 -22.20 6.33 -11.56
N GLY A 182 -21.50 5.64 -10.65
CA GLY A 182 -22.11 4.76 -9.65
C GLY A 182 -22.47 3.35 -10.15
N PHE A 183 -22.11 2.98 -11.38
CA PHE A 183 -22.27 1.61 -11.87
C PHE A 183 -21.26 0.68 -11.18
N GLY A 184 -21.76 -0.38 -10.56
CA GLY A 184 -20.93 -1.38 -9.88
C GLY A 184 -21.15 -2.78 -10.43
N LYS A 185 -20.11 -3.60 -10.42
CA LYS A 185 -20.24 -5.06 -10.62
C LYS A 185 -19.32 -5.81 -9.68
N LEU A 186 -19.77 -7.00 -9.30
CA LEU A 186 -18.99 -7.96 -8.55
C LEU A 186 -18.64 -9.12 -9.48
N THR A 187 -17.37 -9.51 -9.56
CA THR A 187 -16.90 -10.57 -10.46
C THR A 187 -15.99 -11.51 -9.69
N SER A 188 -16.28 -12.82 -9.69
CA SER A 188 -15.38 -13.82 -9.10
C SER A 188 -14.03 -13.79 -9.84
N VAL A 189 -12.92 -13.83 -9.11
CA VAL A 189 -11.56 -13.73 -9.68
C VAL A 189 -10.72 -15.00 -9.53
N GLY A 190 -11.31 -16.07 -9.01
CA GLY A 190 -10.72 -17.39 -8.93
C GLY A 190 -10.86 -18.03 -7.57
#